data_AF-A0A261BSP0-F1
#
_entry.id   AF-A0A261BSP0-F1
#
_cell.length_a   1.000
_cell.length_b   1.000
_cell.length_c   1.000
_cell.angle_alpha   90.00
_cell.angle_beta   90.00
_cell.angle_gamma   90.00
#
_symmetry.space_group_name_H-M   'P 1'
#
loop_
_entity.id
_entity.type
_entity.pdbx_description
1 polymer ?
#
loop_
_entity_poly.entity_id
_entity_poly.type
_entity_poly.pdbx_seq_one_letter_code
_entity_poly.pdbx_strand_id
1 'polypeptide(L)'
;MKPIFSTCDSAYESIFHVLWAIDLARFSCQETSTQNLPEIHRFLLRHYSLRENATCLLKTLSHVFCVINSTLLRLRSHISVQLRQLLSRFLAAIDEKCVDVDDVIREHLKFTRHVSVVCFVRNNERIEHELANLLRVAFEAQDLTKEFVETWSDVIRETDSDENVRKARIAECCKKRAVVVRMLLETVNKCHKNLTELLDEQITYGNDALLE
;
A
#
# COMPACT_ATOMS: atom_id res chain seq x y z
N MET A 1 36.30 18.39 5.19
CA MET A 1 35.35 18.67 4.10
C MET A 1 34.09 17.87 4.38
N LYS A 2 32.90 18.50 4.37
CA LYS A 2 31.65 17.74 4.35
C LYS A 2 31.54 17.04 2.98
N PRO A 3 31.00 15.81 2.89
CA PRO A 3 30.77 15.15 1.61
C PRO A 3 29.94 16.04 0.68
N ILE A 4 30.28 16.09 -0.60
CA ILE A 4 29.67 16.95 -1.63
C ILE A 4 28.13 16.83 -1.64
N PHE A 5 27.60 15.65 -1.31
CA PHE A 5 26.18 15.33 -1.34
C PHE A 5 25.45 15.44 0.01
N SER A 6 26.15 15.77 1.09
CA SER A 6 25.57 15.80 2.45
C SER A 6 24.48 16.84 2.67
N THR A 7 24.35 17.81 1.75
CA THR A 7 23.27 18.80 1.74
C THR A 7 21.91 18.20 1.38
N CYS A 8 21.90 17.01 0.77
CA CYS A 8 20.67 16.33 0.34
C CYS A 8 20.29 15.13 1.21
N ASP A 9 21.07 14.79 2.24
CA ASP A 9 20.86 13.58 3.06
C ASP A 9 19.44 13.52 3.64
N SER A 10 18.91 14.64 4.14
CA SER A 10 17.55 14.72 4.68
C SER A 10 16.45 14.45 3.64
N ALA A 11 16.68 14.87 2.39
CA ALA A 11 15.76 14.59 1.29
C ALA A 11 15.80 13.10 0.94
N TYR A 12 16.99 12.50 0.85
CA TYR A 12 17.15 11.07 0.60
C TYR A 12 16.53 10.20 1.69
N GLU A 13 16.70 10.58 2.96
CA GLU A 13 16.06 9.93 4.10
C GLU A 13 14.53 9.97 3.98
N SER A 14 13.99 11.15 3.66
CA SER A 14 12.54 11.33 3.52
C SER A 14 11.99 10.53 2.32
N ILE A 15 12.70 10.51 1.19
CA ILE A 15 12.37 9.68 0.01
C ILE A 15 12.38 8.19 0.37
N PHE A 16 13.40 7.75 1.13
CA PHE A 16 13.52 6.37 1.59
C PHE A 16 12.31 5.97 2.43
N HIS A 17 11.88 6.81 3.39
CA HIS A 17 10.74 6.51 4.24
C HIS A 17 9.42 6.35 3.47
N VAL A 18 9.20 7.16 2.42
CA VAL A 18 7.99 7.01 1.58
C VAL A 18 8.01 5.69 0.81
N LEU A 19 9.13 5.39 0.14
CA LEU A 19 9.27 4.13 -0.60
C LEU A 19 9.15 2.92 0.34
N TRP A 20 9.76 3.01 1.51
CA TRP A 20 9.70 2.00 2.54
C TRP A 20 8.27 1.79 3.06
N ALA A 21 7.52 2.85 3.33
CA ALA A 21 6.14 2.75 3.80
C ALA A 21 5.23 2.06 2.77
N ILE A 22 5.40 2.38 1.48
CA ILE A 22 4.68 1.73 0.37
C ILE A 22 5.02 0.24 0.33
N ASP A 23 6.32 -0.10 0.34
CA ASP A 23 6.76 -1.49 0.24
C ASP A 23 6.37 -2.29 1.50
N LEU A 24 6.49 -1.71 2.70
CA LEU A 24 6.03 -2.30 3.95
C LEU A 24 4.53 -2.63 3.91
N ALA A 25 3.69 -1.66 3.54
CA ALA A 25 2.24 -1.88 3.46
C ALA A 25 1.89 -3.00 2.46
N ARG A 26 2.59 -3.07 1.33
CA ARG A 26 2.42 -4.14 0.33
C ARG A 26 2.79 -5.51 0.89
N PHE A 27 3.98 -5.64 1.49
CA PHE A 27 4.44 -6.90 2.05
C PHE A 27 3.54 -7.37 3.20
N SER A 28 3.13 -6.47 4.10
CA SER A 28 2.22 -6.79 5.20
C SER A 28 0.84 -7.25 4.71
N CYS A 29 0.29 -6.63 3.65
CA CYS A 29 -0.95 -7.08 3.03
C CYS A 29 -0.80 -8.47 2.40
N GLN A 30 0.31 -8.70 1.69
CA GLN A 30 0.58 -9.98 1.05
C GLN A 30 0.74 -11.10 2.09
N GLU A 31 1.51 -10.86 3.15
CA GLU A 31 1.69 -11.80 4.25
C GLU A 31 0.35 -12.17 4.90
N THR A 32 -0.45 -11.17 5.28
CA THR A 32 -1.76 -11.38 5.90
C THR A 32 -2.69 -12.19 4.99
N SER A 33 -2.71 -11.89 3.70
CA SER A 33 -3.55 -12.62 2.74
C SER A 33 -3.12 -14.07 2.48
N THR A 34 -1.82 -14.38 2.63
CA THR A 34 -1.24 -15.67 2.27
C THR A 34 -1.04 -16.61 3.46
N GLN A 35 -0.86 -16.09 4.67
CA GLN A 35 -0.65 -16.91 5.86
C GLN A 35 -1.97 -17.16 6.62
N ASN A 36 -2.74 -16.10 6.89
CA ASN A 36 -3.85 -16.16 7.83
C ASN A 36 -5.18 -16.61 7.21
N LEU A 37 -5.53 -16.09 6.02
CA LEU A 37 -6.81 -16.40 5.37
C LEU A 37 -6.95 -17.87 4.93
N PRO A 38 -5.89 -18.55 4.43
CA PRO A 38 -6.02 -19.94 3.98
C PRO A 38 -6.32 -20.95 5.10
N GLU A 39 -5.85 -20.70 6.33
CA GLU A 39 -6.13 -21.58 7.46
C GLU A 39 -7.62 -21.58 7.84
N ILE A 40 -8.22 -20.39 7.92
CA ILE A 40 -9.66 -20.22 8.15
C ILE A 40 -10.45 -20.85 6.99
N HIS A 41 -9.99 -20.68 5.76
CA HIS A 41 -10.64 -21.29 4.59
C HIS A 41 -10.65 -22.82 4.65
N ARG A 42 -9.52 -23.45 5.02
CA ARG A 42 -9.43 -24.91 5.19
C ARG A 42 -10.35 -25.43 6.28
N PHE A 43 -10.49 -24.70 7.39
CA PHE A 43 -11.42 -25.05 8.45
C PHE A 43 -12.88 -24.99 7.96
N LEU A 44 -13.28 -23.92 7.28
CA LEU A 44 -14.64 -23.77 6.73
C LEU A 44 -15.01 -24.84 5.71
N LEU A 45 -14.06 -25.30 4.90
CA LEU A 45 -14.27 -26.40 3.95
C LEU A 45 -14.64 -27.72 4.65
N ARG A 46 -14.13 -27.95 5.87
CA ARG A 46 -14.42 -29.14 6.67
C ARG A 46 -15.75 -29.05 7.44
N HIS A 47 -16.31 -27.85 7.61
CA HIS A 47 -17.52 -27.60 8.41
C HIS A 47 -18.61 -26.86 7.60
N TYR A 48 -19.32 -27.62 6.75
CA TYR A 48 -20.22 -27.13 5.70
C TYR A 48 -21.33 -26.15 6.13
N SER A 49 -21.85 -26.26 7.35
CA SER A 49 -22.97 -25.43 7.84
C SER A 49 -22.61 -23.99 8.21
N LEU A 50 -21.33 -23.61 8.11
CA LEU A 50 -20.79 -22.31 8.53
C LEU A 50 -20.28 -21.46 7.36
N ARG A 51 -20.51 -21.94 6.14
CA ARG A 51 -19.69 -21.61 4.98
C ARG A 51 -20.02 -20.27 4.36
N GLU A 52 -21.28 -19.89 4.21
CA GLU A 52 -21.64 -18.78 3.32
C GLU A 52 -21.15 -17.42 3.83
N ASN A 53 -21.50 -17.04 5.05
CA ASN A 53 -21.14 -15.71 5.60
C ASN A 53 -19.64 -15.58 5.87
N ALA A 54 -19.01 -16.62 6.44
CA ALA A 54 -17.58 -16.59 6.73
C ALA A 54 -16.73 -16.64 5.45
N THR A 55 -17.13 -17.43 4.45
CA THR A 55 -16.44 -17.45 3.14
C THR A 55 -16.59 -16.12 2.42
N CYS A 56 -17.78 -15.51 2.47
CA CYS A 56 -18.00 -14.18 1.90
C CYS A 56 -17.07 -13.15 2.54
N LEU A 57 -17.00 -13.11 3.88
CA LEU A 57 -16.15 -12.17 4.61
C LEU A 57 -14.66 -12.36 4.28
N LEU A 58 -14.18 -13.61 4.24
CA LEU A 58 -12.81 -13.95 3.84
C LEU A 58 -12.48 -13.52 2.41
N LYS A 59 -13.40 -13.78 1.46
CA LYS A 59 -13.22 -13.38 0.06
C LYS A 59 -13.17 -11.86 -0.08
N THR A 60 -14.01 -11.14 0.66
CA THR A 60 -14.00 -9.68 0.65
C THR A 60 -12.70 -9.14 1.23
N LEU A 61 -12.21 -9.68 2.36
CA LEU A 61 -10.90 -9.30 2.92
C LEU A 61 -9.75 -9.60 1.95
N SER A 62 -9.75 -10.78 1.33
CA SER A 62 -8.77 -11.13 0.30
C SER A 62 -8.79 -10.15 -0.87
N HIS A 63 -9.98 -9.73 -1.31
CA HIS A 63 -10.13 -8.73 -2.35
C HIS A 63 -9.60 -7.36 -1.90
N VAL A 64 -9.92 -6.91 -0.68
CA VAL A 64 -9.38 -5.66 -0.11
C VAL A 64 -7.85 -5.66 -0.15
N PHE A 65 -7.20 -6.71 0.36
CA PHE A 65 -5.74 -6.81 0.31
C PHE A 65 -5.17 -6.86 -1.13
N CYS A 66 -5.88 -7.54 -2.04
CA CYS A 66 -5.49 -7.60 -3.45
C CYS A 66 -5.51 -6.22 -4.11
N VAL A 67 -6.58 -5.45 -3.90
CA VAL A 67 -6.72 -4.08 -4.45
C VAL A 67 -5.68 -3.14 -3.85
N ILE A 68 -5.41 -3.21 -2.54
CA ILE A 68 -4.36 -2.41 -1.91
C ILE A 68 -3.00 -2.72 -2.54
N ASN A 69 -2.63 -4.01 -2.60
CA ASN A 69 -1.32 -4.40 -3.11
C ASN A 69 -1.16 -4.05 -4.59
N SER A 70 -2.19 -4.25 -5.43
CA SER A 70 -2.12 -3.90 -6.84
C SER A 70 -1.99 -2.39 -7.06
N THR A 71 -2.72 -1.58 -6.29
CA THR A 71 -2.67 -0.11 -6.35
C THR A 71 -1.31 0.41 -5.93
N LEU A 72 -0.79 -0.05 -4.78
CA LEU A 72 0.53 0.33 -4.28
C LEU A 72 1.66 -0.16 -5.20
N LEU A 73 1.54 -1.35 -5.80
CA LEU A 73 2.51 -1.86 -6.78
C LEU A 73 2.55 -0.96 -8.03
N ARG A 74 1.38 -0.53 -8.53
CA ARG A 74 1.31 0.39 -9.68
C ARG A 74 1.99 1.72 -9.36
N LEU A 75 1.69 2.32 -8.20
CA LEU A 75 2.34 3.54 -7.74
C LEU A 75 3.87 3.36 -7.63
N ARG A 76 4.32 2.28 -7.00
CA ARG A 76 5.75 1.96 -6.83
C ARG A 76 6.46 1.78 -8.18
N SER A 77 5.80 1.16 -9.14
CA SER A 77 6.31 1.01 -10.51
C SER A 77 6.43 2.35 -11.21
N HIS A 78 5.41 3.20 -11.11
CA HIS A 78 5.42 4.55 -11.69
C HIS A 78 6.58 5.39 -11.13
N ILE A 79 6.73 5.44 -9.81
CA ILE A 79 7.85 6.12 -9.15
C ILE A 79 9.17 5.55 -9.66
N SER A 80 9.34 4.22 -9.72
CA SER A 80 10.58 3.59 -10.17
C SER A 80 10.99 3.98 -11.59
N VAL A 81 10.03 4.05 -12.52
CA VAL A 81 10.30 4.45 -13.91
C VAL A 81 10.75 5.90 -13.96
N GLN A 82 10.06 6.80 -13.25
CA GLN A 82 10.42 8.22 -13.20
C GLN A 82 11.78 8.45 -12.54
N LEU A 83 12.10 7.73 -11.46
CA LEU A 83 13.40 7.81 -10.81
C LEU A 83 14.54 7.39 -11.75
N ARG A 84 14.35 6.33 -12.54
CA ARG A 84 15.35 5.90 -13.54
C ARG A 84 15.57 6.97 -14.61
N GLN A 85 14.50 7.59 -15.10
CA GLN A 85 14.58 8.66 -16.08
C GLN A 85 15.28 9.91 -15.53
N LEU A 86 14.95 10.31 -14.29
CA LEU A 86 15.60 11.43 -13.63
C LEU A 86 17.08 11.15 -13.37
N LEU A 87 17.42 9.93 -12.98
CA LEU A 87 18.82 9.53 -12.78
C LEU A 87 19.59 9.58 -14.11
N SER A 88 19.03 9.08 -15.20
CA SER A 88 19.68 9.17 -16.52
C SER A 88 19.86 10.62 -16.97
N ARG A 89 18.87 11.49 -16.73
CA ARG A 89 18.97 12.93 -17.05
C ARG A 89 20.06 13.62 -16.21
N PHE A 90 20.18 13.27 -14.93
CA PHE A 90 21.20 13.80 -14.04
C PHE A 90 22.61 13.36 -14.46
N LEU A 91 22.80 12.07 -14.75
CA LEU A 91 24.10 11.56 -15.22
C LEU A 91 24.52 12.20 -16.55
N ALA A 92 23.61 12.33 -17.51
CA ALA A 92 23.89 13.04 -18.76
C ALA A 92 24.25 14.52 -18.52
N ALA A 93 23.59 15.20 -17.58
CA ALA A 93 23.91 16.59 -17.23
C ALA A 93 25.30 16.72 -16.58
N ILE A 94 25.73 15.74 -15.79
CA ILE A 94 27.09 15.68 -15.27
C ILE A 94 28.09 15.58 -16.43
N ASP A 95 27.85 14.66 -17.37
CA ASP A 95 28.79 14.41 -18.48
C ASP A 95 28.84 15.57 -19.50
N GLU A 96 27.70 16.20 -19.79
CA GLU A 96 27.59 17.18 -20.90
C GLU A 96 27.74 18.65 -20.45
N LYS A 97 27.42 18.98 -19.20
CA LYS A 97 27.23 20.37 -18.76
C LYS A 97 28.11 20.82 -17.60
N CYS A 98 28.59 19.89 -16.78
CA CYS A 98 29.33 20.25 -15.57
C CYS A 98 30.81 20.41 -15.89
N VAL A 99 31.35 21.62 -15.70
CA VAL A 99 32.78 21.91 -15.90
C VAL A 99 33.54 21.84 -14.58
N ASP A 100 32.86 22.16 -13.47
CA ASP A 100 33.43 22.15 -12.13
C ASP A 100 32.51 21.46 -11.08
N VAL A 101 32.99 21.42 -9.84
CA VAL A 101 32.27 20.79 -8.73
C VAL A 101 30.99 21.55 -8.36
N ASP A 102 30.93 22.86 -8.56
CA ASP A 102 29.77 23.68 -8.23
C ASP A 102 28.61 23.42 -9.20
N ASP A 103 28.91 23.15 -10.47
CA ASP A 103 27.92 22.68 -11.45
C ASP A 103 27.31 21.33 -11.04
N VAL A 104 28.16 20.39 -10.59
CA VAL A 104 27.70 19.06 -10.12
C VAL A 104 26.79 19.21 -8.91
N ILE A 105 27.14 20.07 -7.94
CA ILE A 105 26.30 20.34 -6.76
C ILE A 105 24.94 20.92 -7.19
N ARG A 106 24.93 21.85 -8.15
CA ARG A 106 23.69 22.48 -8.65
C ARG A 106 22.77 21.48 -9.34
N GLU A 107 23.30 20.65 -10.23
CA GLU A 107 22.52 19.61 -10.91
C GLU A 107 22.07 18.52 -9.93
N HIS A 108 22.86 18.21 -8.90
CA HIS A 108 22.46 17.26 -7.86
C HIS A 108 21.32 17.77 -6.98
N LEU A 109 21.35 19.06 -6.60
CA LEU A 109 20.24 19.72 -5.89
C LEU A 109 18.98 19.71 -6.74
N LYS A 110 19.12 20.01 -8.03
CA LYS A 110 18.02 19.95 -9.00
C LYS A 110 17.46 18.54 -9.08
N PHE A 111 18.29 17.53 -9.34
CA PHE A 111 17.89 16.12 -9.37
C PHE A 111 17.14 15.71 -8.09
N THR A 112 17.70 16.00 -6.92
CA THR A 112 17.10 15.64 -5.63
C THR A 112 15.74 16.30 -5.43
N ARG A 113 15.55 17.56 -5.87
CA ARG A 113 14.24 18.24 -5.86
C ARG A 113 13.23 17.52 -6.75
N HIS A 114 13.62 17.13 -7.97
CA HIS A 114 12.74 16.42 -8.90
C HIS A 114 12.34 15.05 -8.36
N VAL A 115 13.31 14.29 -7.84
CA VAL A 115 13.08 13.00 -7.18
C VAL A 115 12.11 13.15 -6.02
N SER A 116 12.27 14.19 -5.20
CA SER A 116 11.37 14.46 -4.09
C SER A 116 9.95 14.71 -4.58
N VAL A 117 9.76 15.55 -5.60
CA VAL A 117 8.43 15.82 -6.19
C VAL A 117 7.76 14.52 -6.66
N VAL A 118 8.51 13.66 -7.36
CA VAL A 118 8.03 12.36 -7.83
C VAL A 118 7.65 11.43 -6.68
N CYS A 119 8.53 11.27 -5.68
CA CYS A 119 8.32 10.34 -4.58
C CYS A 119 7.21 10.77 -3.62
N PHE A 120 7.15 12.05 -3.27
CA PHE A 120 6.07 12.58 -2.42
C PHE A 120 4.77 12.81 -3.19
N VAL A 121 4.80 12.68 -4.52
CA VAL A 121 3.73 13.14 -5.40
C VAL A 121 3.32 14.58 -5.05
N ARG A 122 4.32 15.39 -4.69
CA ARG A 122 4.18 16.65 -3.93
C ARG A 122 3.37 17.74 -4.64
N ASN A 123 3.10 17.54 -5.92
CA ASN A 123 2.33 18.45 -6.76
C ASN A 123 0.87 17.99 -6.95
N ASN A 124 0.42 16.96 -6.23
CA ASN A 124 -0.95 16.49 -6.28
C ASN A 124 -1.44 16.07 -4.88
N GLU A 125 -1.93 17.05 -4.11
CA GLU A 125 -2.52 16.86 -2.77
C GLU A 125 -3.60 15.76 -2.75
N ARG A 126 -4.28 15.54 -3.89
CA ARG A 126 -5.29 14.48 -4.00
C ARG A 126 -4.65 13.10 -4.01
N ILE A 127 -3.52 12.91 -4.71
CA ILE A 127 -2.80 11.62 -4.68
C ILE A 127 -2.27 11.35 -3.28
N GLU A 128 -1.68 12.35 -2.62
CA GLU A 128 -1.20 12.20 -1.24
C GLU A 128 -2.35 11.81 -0.29
N HIS A 129 -3.48 12.50 -0.38
CA HIS A 129 -4.67 12.20 0.43
C HIS A 129 -5.19 10.78 0.19
N GLU A 130 -5.32 10.36 -1.07
CA GLU A 130 -5.81 9.02 -1.40
C GLU A 130 -4.81 7.93 -1.02
N LEU A 131 -3.51 8.19 -1.11
CA LEU A 131 -2.47 7.27 -0.64
C LEU A 131 -2.51 7.10 0.88
N ALA A 132 -2.67 8.20 1.63
CA ALA A 132 -2.83 8.15 3.09
C ALA A 132 -4.07 7.34 3.49
N ASN A 133 -5.20 7.54 2.79
CA ASN A 133 -6.41 6.73 2.99
C ASN A 133 -6.17 5.26 2.69
N LEU A 134 -5.48 4.94 1.58
CA LEU A 134 -5.19 3.57 1.20
C LEU A 134 -4.28 2.86 2.22
N LEU A 135 -3.26 3.55 2.73
CA LEU A 135 -2.38 3.04 3.79
C LEU A 135 -3.15 2.83 5.10
N ARG A 136 -4.02 3.76 5.48
CA ARG A 136 -4.89 3.61 6.66
C ARG A 136 -5.79 2.38 6.54
N VAL A 137 -6.47 2.21 5.40
CA VAL A 137 -7.31 1.03 5.12
C VAL A 137 -6.49 -0.27 5.16
N ALA A 138 -5.23 -0.24 4.72
CA ALA A 138 -4.33 -1.39 4.79
C ALA A 138 -4.09 -1.84 6.23
N PHE A 139 -3.76 -0.90 7.12
CA PHE A 139 -3.55 -1.21 8.54
C PHE A 139 -4.85 -1.62 9.23
N GLU A 140 -5.96 -0.92 8.99
CA GLU A 140 -7.27 -1.28 9.55
C GLU A 140 -7.70 -2.70 9.11
N ALA A 141 -7.45 -3.08 7.85
CA ALA A 141 -7.73 -4.42 7.35
C ALA A 141 -6.83 -5.49 7.99
N GLN A 142 -5.56 -5.17 8.26
CA GLN A 142 -4.62 -6.05 8.95
C GLN A 142 -5.06 -6.32 10.39
N ASP A 143 -5.37 -5.26 11.14
CA ASP A 143 -5.83 -5.38 12.53
C ASP A 143 -7.12 -6.20 12.61
N LEU A 144 -8.09 -5.91 11.73
CA LEU A 144 -9.33 -6.67 11.65
C LEU A 144 -9.09 -8.14 11.33
N THR A 145 -8.14 -8.44 10.45
CA THR A 145 -7.80 -9.83 10.09
C THR A 145 -7.12 -10.54 11.24
N LYS A 146 -6.21 -9.88 11.96
CA LYS A 146 -5.55 -10.44 13.14
C LYS A 146 -6.55 -10.79 14.22
N GLU A 147 -7.43 -9.85 14.57
CA GLU A 147 -8.51 -10.11 15.52
C GLU A 147 -9.41 -11.25 15.04
N PHE A 148 -9.65 -11.37 13.73
CA PHE A 148 -10.52 -12.40 13.17
C PHE A 148 -9.90 -13.78 13.32
N VAL A 149 -8.60 -13.89 13.06
CA VAL A 149 -7.82 -15.12 13.26
C VAL A 149 -7.77 -15.53 14.73
N GLU A 150 -7.54 -14.59 15.64
CA GLU A 150 -7.55 -14.84 17.09
C GLU A 150 -8.90 -15.39 17.54
N THR A 151 -9.99 -14.69 17.19
CA THR A 151 -11.36 -15.12 17.51
C THR A 151 -11.67 -16.50 16.93
N TRP A 152 -11.19 -16.78 15.72
CA TRP A 152 -11.40 -18.07 15.06
C TRP A 152 -10.61 -19.19 15.71
N SER A 153 -9.39 -18.91 16.15
CA SER A 153 -8.53 -19.85 16.86
C SER A 153 -9.14 -20.24 18.21
N ASP A 154 -9.72 -19.28 18.92
CA ASP A 154 -10.43 -19.53 20.19
C ASP A 154 -11.67 -20.38 19.97
N VAL A 155 -12.46 -20.10 18.93
CA VAL A 155 -13.62 -20.93 18.56
C VAL A 155 -13.22 -22.37 18.22
N ILE A 156 -12.07 -22.56 17.55
CA ILE A 156 -11.55 -23.89 17.24
C ILE A 156 -11.08 -24.61 18.50
N ARG A 157 -10.38 -23.92 19.42
CA ARG A 157 -9.80 -24.50 20.63
C ARG A 157 -10.81 -24.79 21.73
N GLU A 158 -11.83 -23.95 21.90
CA GLU A 158 -12.79 -24.05 23.01
C GLU A 158 -13.89 -25.10 22.81
N THR A 159 -13.95 -25.79 21.67
CA THR A 159 -15.14 -26.57 21.32
C THR A 159 -14.95 -28.08 21.40
N ASP A 160 -15.00 -28.57 22.64
CA ASP A 160 -15.43 -29.93 22.99
C ASP A 160 -16.95 -30.02 23.31
N SER A 161 -17.68 -28.90 23.31
CA SER A 161 -19.12 -28.85 23.62
C SER A 161 -19.94 -28.12 22.55
N ASP A 162 -20.98 -28.81 22.06
CA ASP A 162 -22.09 -28.38 21.18
C ASP A 162 -21.76 -27.61 19.87
N GLU A 163 -22.02 -28.28 18.74
CA GLU A 163 -21.90 -27.74 17.38
C GLU A 163 -22.76 -26.49 17.15
N ASN A 164 -23.92 -26.37 17.81
CA ASN A 164 -24.82 -25.22 17.63
C ASN A 164 -24.27 -23.95 18.27
N VAL A 165 -23.61 -24.07 19.43
CA VAL A 165 -22.94 -22.94 20.11
C VAL A 165 -21.79 -22.41 19.26
N ARG A 166 -21.01 -23.32 18.64
CA ARG A 166 -19.96 -22.98 17.69
C ARG A 166 -20.52 -22.19 16.50
N LYS A 167 -21.64 -22.64 15.93
CA LYS A 167 -22.30 -21.94 14.80
C LYS A 167 -22.77 -20.55 15.17
N ALA A 168 -23.40 -20.40 16.34
CA ALA A 168 -23.90 -19.12 16.83
C ALA A 168 -22.77 -18.10 17.03
N ARG A 169 -21.66 -18.50 17.67
CA ARG A 169 -20.49 -17.64 17.87
C ARG A 169 -19.86 -17.18 16.55
N ILE A 170 -19.66 -18.10 15.60
CA ILE A 170 -19.12 -17.76 14.28
C ILE A 170 -20.04 -16.78 13.53
N ALA A 171 -21.35 -17.02 13.55
CA ALA A 171 -22.33 -16.16 12.91
C ALA A 171 -22.32 -14.75 13.53
N GLU A 172 -22.23 -14.65 14.85
CA GLU A 172 -22.11 -13.39 15.57
C GLU A 172 -20.84 -12.63 15.18
N CYS A 173 -19.69 -13.31 15.15
CA CYS A 173 -18.41 -12.73 14.74
C CYS A 173 -18.46 -12.22 13.30
N CYS A 174 -19.01 -13.01 12.37
CA CYS A 174 -19.18 -12.60 10.98
C CYS A 174 -20.09 -11.38 10.87
N LYS A 175 -21.21 -11.36 11.61
CA LYS A 175 -22.17 -10.24 11.60
C LYS A 175 -21.55 -8.94 12.12
N LYS A 176 -20.81 -9.00 13.24
CA LYS A 176 -20.12 -7.83 13.81
C LYS A 176 -19.10 -7.23 12.84
N ARG A 177 -18.37 -8.10 12.12
CA ARG A 177 -17.27 -7.67 11.24
C ARG A 177 -17.73 -7.32 9.83
N ALA A 178 -18.87 -7.82 9.37
CA ALA A 178 -19.38 -7.60 8.02
C ALA A 178 -19.55 -6.10 7.68
N VAL A 179 -19.99 -5.28 8.64
CA VAL A 179 -20.16 -3.84 8.43
C VAL A 179 -18.81 -3.16 8.20
N VAL A 180 -17.81 -3.50 9.03
CA VAL A 180 -16.45 -2.94 8.93
C VAL A 180 -15.79 -3.38 7.62
N VAL A 181 -15.84 -4.67 7.29
CA VAL A 181 -15.28 -5.20 6.03
C VAL A 181 -15.92 -4.53 4.81
N ARG A 182 -17.24 -4.28 4.85
CA ARG A 182 -17.93 -3.56 3.78
C ARG A 182 -17.45 -2.12 3.66
N MET A 183 -17.27 -1.40 4.76
CA MET A 183 -16.72 -0.04 4.74
C MET A 183 -15.29 -0.02 4.18
N LEU A 184 -14.45 -0.99 4.53
CA LEU A 184 -13.10 -1.14 3.98
C LEU A 184 -13.14 -1.39 2.47
N LEU A 185 -14.07 -2.24 2.00
CA LEU A 185 -14.28 -2.52 0.58
C LEU A 185 -14.72 -1.26 -0.20
N GLU A 186 -15.69 -0.51 0.32
CA GLU A 186 -16.16 0.71 -0.32
C GLU A 186 -15.04 1.77 -0.39
N THR A 187 -14.26 1.89 0.69
CA THR A 187 -13.15 2.84 0.77
C THR A 187 -12.01 2.45 -0.17
N VAL A 188 -11.57 1.17 -0.16
CA VAL A 188 -10.45 0.72 -1.00
C VAL A 188 -10.77 0.86 -2.49
N ASN A 189 -12.00 0.57 -2.89
CA ASN A 189 -12.43 0.69 -4.28
C ASN A 189 -12.47 2.15 -4.74
N LYS A 190 -12.93 3.06 -3.86
CA LYS A 190 -12.90 4.50 -4.13
C LYS A 190 -11.47 5.01 -4.27
N CYS A 191 -10.59 4.70 -3.32
CA CYS A 191 -9.19 5.11 -3.36
C CYS A 191 -8.48 4.54 -4.60
N HIS A 192 -8.69 3.25 -4.91
CA HIS A 192 -8.12 2.60 -6.09
C HIS A 192 -8.51 3.30 -7.39
N LYS A 193 -9.81 3.60 -7.55
CA LYS A 193 -10.32 4.31 -8.73
C LYS A 193 -9.69 5.70 -8.85
N ASN A 194 -9.77 6.50 -7.80
CA ASN A 194 -9.26 7.87 -7.79
C ASN A 194 -7.75 7.91 -8.04
N LEU A 195 -6.97 7.06 -7.37
CA LEU A 195 -5.52 6.99 -7.57
C LEU A 195 -5.16 6.55 -8.98
N THR A 196 -5.89 5.58 -9.55
CA THR A 196 -5.65 5.12 -10.91
C THR A 196 -5.86 6.25 -11.91
N GLU A 197 -6.96 6.99 -11.80
CA GLU A 197 -7.28 8.13 -12.68
C GLU A 197 -6.22 9.24 -12.55
N LEU A 198 -5.84 9.62 -11.33
CA LEU A 198 -4.84 10.66 -11.08
C LEU A 198 -3.43 10.26 -11.57
N LEU A 199 -3.06 8.99 -11.41
CA LEU A 199 -1.78 8.48 -11.93
C LEU A 199 -1.78 8.44 -13.47
N ASP A 200 -2.90 8.08 -14.09
CA ASP A 200 -3.02 8.08 -15.55
C ASP A 200 -2.97 9.50 -16.13
N GLU A 201 -3.56 10.48 -15.46
CA GLU A 201 -3.37 11.90 -15.79
C GLU A 201 -1.90 12.32 -15.71
N GLN A 202 -1.19 11.97 -14.64
CA GLN A 202 0.25 12.28 -14.51
C GLN A 202 1.10 11.61 -15.58
N ILE A 203 0.79 10.38 -15.96
CA ILE A 203 1.46 9.66 -17.06
C ILE A 203 1.21 10.37 -18.40
N THR A 204 -0.04 10.81 -18.63
CA THR A 204 -0.46 11.37 -19.93
C THR A 204 0.07 12.78 -20.16
N TYR A 205 0.02 13.64 -19.13
CA TYR A 205 0.38 15.06 -19.26
C TYR A 205 1.84 15.36 -18.85
N GLY A 206 2.51 14.41 -18.20
CA GLY A 206 3.92 14.51 -17.81
C GLY A 206 4.16 15.43 -16.61
N ASN A 207 5.13 15.07 -15.78
CA ASN A 207 5.54 15.89 -14.63
C ASN A 207 6.29 17.17 -15.04
N ASP A 208 6.72 17.28 -16.29
CA ASP A 208 7.55 18.39 -16.79
C ASP A 208 6.75 19.73 -16.82
N ALA A 209 5.41 19.70 -16.92
CA ALA A 209 4.56 20.91 -16.82
C ALA A 209 4.36 21.44 -15.38
N LEU A 210 4.77 20.67 -14.36
CA LEU A 210 4.56 21.00 -12.94
C LEU A 210 5.84 21.52 -12.25
N LEU A 211 6.88 21.78 -13.04
CA LEU A 211 8.22 22.15 -12.57
C LEU A 211 8.69 23.53 -13.07
N GLU A 212 7.86 24.23 -13.86
CA GLU A 212 8.05 25.65 -14.21
C GLU A 212 7.61 26.59 -13.08
#